data_AF-A0A7J4XBX0-F1
#
_entry.id   AF-A0A7J4XBX0-F1
#
_cell.length_a   1.000
_cell.length_b   1.000
_cell.length_c   1.000
_cell.angle_alpha   90.00
_cell.angle_beta   90.00
_cell.angle_gamma   90.00
#
_symmetry.space_group_name_H-M   'P 1'
#
loop_
_entity.id
_entity.type
_entity.pdbx_description
1 polymer ?
#
loop_
_entity_poly.entity_id
_entity_poly.type
_entity_poly.pdbx_seq_one_letter_code
_entity_poly.pdbx_strand_id
1 'polypeptide(L)' 'MKKNFNRDRSDFKNLTLEIVESRLKEIAQRHNLDLMDECILYLYTQEYGSLTNEIADILYPRYGFKGIYPTPKL' A
#
# COMPACT_ATOMS: atom_id res chain seq x y z
N MET A 1 -17.73 17.84 -3.93
CA MET A 1 -18.17 16.49 -4.34
C MET A 1 -17.66 15.47 -3.33
N LYS A 2 -18.52 14.93 -2.47
CA LYS A 2 -18.15 13.87 -1.52
C LYS A 2 -18.27 12.53 -2.26
N LYS A 3 -17.14 11.88 -2.58
CA LYS A 3 -17.16 10.52 -3.12
C LYS A 3 -17.50 9.57 -1.97
N ASN A 4 -18.74 9.10 -1.94
CA ASN A 4 -19.15 8.00 -1.07
C ASN A 4 -18.57 6.70 -1.63
N PHE A 5 -17.40 6.30 -1.13
CA PHE A 5 -16.87 4.97 -1.37
C PHE A 5 -17.54 4.00 -0.40
N ASN A 6 -18.63 3.37 -0.84
CA ASN A 6 -19.08 2.10 -0.28
C ASN A 6 -17.97 1.08 -0.58
N ARG A 7 -17.04 0.86 0.35
CA ARG A 7 -16.07 -0.25 0.24
C ARG A 7 -16.76 -1.52 0.69
N ASP A 8 -17.22 -2.28 -0.31
CA ASP A 8 -17.72 -3.63 -0.13
C ASP A 8 -16.59 -4.51 0.44
N ARG A 9 -16.89 -5.30 1.49
CA ARG A 9 -15.92 -6.19 2.16
C ARG A 9 -15.49 -7.39 1.30
N SER A 10 -15.85 -7.44 0.02
CA SER A 10 -15.55 -8.54 -0.90
C SER A 10 -14.26 -8.37 -1.71
N ASP A 11 -13.63 -7.19 -1.71
CA ASP A 11 -12.39 -6.90 -2.46
C ASP A 11 -11.13 -7.60 -1.89
N PHE A 12 -11.21 -8.25 -0.73
CA PHE A 12 -10.07 -8.93 -0.11
C PHE A 12 -9.60 -10.19 -0.83
N LYS A 13 -10.41 -10.76 -1.74
CA LYS A 13 -10.08 -12.05 -2.36
C LYS A 13 -9.01 -11.97 -3.45
N ASN A 14 -8.72 -10.81 -4.02
CA ASN A 14 -7.72 -10.64 -5.07
C ASN A 14 -6.87 -9.40 -4.80
N LEU A 15 -5.94 -9.47 -3.84
CA LEU A 15 -4.93 -8.41 -3.68
C LEU A 15 -4.01 -8.45 -4.91
N THR A 16 -4.20 -7.52 -5.85
CA THR A 16 -3.34 -7.37 -7.02
C THR A 16 -2.39 -6.18 -6.85
N LEU A 17 -1.28 -6.20 -7.59
CA LEU A 17 -0.34 -5.08 -7.63
C LEU A 17 -1.05 -3.74 -7.96
N GLU A 18 -1.97 -3.75 -8.93
CA GLU A 18 -2.71 -2.57 -9.36
C GLU A 18 -3.54 -1.95 -8.22
N ILE A 19 -4.22 -2.79 -7.43
CA ILE A 19 -4.99 -2.34 -6.27
C ILE A 19 -4.06 -1.71 -5.23
N VAL A 20 -2.90 -2.33 -5.00
CA VAL A 20 -1.92 -1.80 -4.05
C VAL A 20 -1.36 -0.46 -4.54
N GLU A 21 -0.96 -0.35 -5.80
CA GLU A 21 -0.46 0.91 -6.36
C GLU A 21 -1.51 2.03 -6.32
N SER A 22 -2.77 1.73 -6.60
CA SER A 22 -3.86 2.70 -6.48
C SER A 22 -3.97 3.21 -5.03
N ARG A 23 -3.93 2.31 -4.05
CA ARG A 23 -3.99 2.67 -2.63
C ARG A 23 -2.78 3.47 -2.17
N LEU A 24 -1.57 3.12 -2.61
CA LEU A 24 -0.35 3.87 -2.29
C LEU A 24 -0.41 5.30 -2.84
N LYS A 25 -0.90 5.48 -4.08
CA LYS A 25 -1.13 6.82 -4.67
C LYS A 25 -2.17 7.63 -3.88
N GLU A 26 -3.26 7.00 -3.45
CA GLU A 26 -4.27 7.67 -2.62
C GLU A 26 -3.72 8.09 -1.26
N ILE A 27 -2.86 7.28 -0.64
CA ILE A 27 -2.16 7.63 0.60
C ILE A 27 -1.20 8.81 0.37
N ALA A 28 -0.35 8.73 -0.66
CA ALA A 28 0.59 9.79 -1.02
C ALA A 28 -0.13 11.15 -1.17
N GLN A 29 -1.25 11.16 -1.91
CA GLN A 29 -2.06 12.36 -2.12
C GLN A 29 -2.70 12.88 -0.83
N ARG A 30 -3.28 12.01 0.00
CA ARG A 30 -3.94 12.42 1.25
C ARG A 30 -2.98 13.00 2.27
N HIS A 31 -1.74 12.49 2.30
CA HIS A 31 -0.73 12.90 3.26
C HIS A 31 0.27 13.92 2.70
N ASN A 32 0.13 14.31 1.43
CA ASN A 32 1.05 15.19 0.71
C ASN A 32 2.51 14.69 0.78
N LEU A 33 2.69 13.39 0.57
CA LEU A 33 3.98 12.70 0.54
C LEU A 33 4.32 12.29 -0.90
N ASP A 34 5.62 12.19 -1.19
CA ASP A 34 6.08 11.58 -2.44
C ASP A 34 5.80 10.07 -2.41
N LEU A 35 5.45 9.46 -3.55
CA LEU A 35 5.16 8.03 -3.62
C LEU A 35 6.34 7.14 -3.19
N MET A 36 7.57 7.66 -3.29
CA MET A 36 8.81 7.00 -2.85
C MET A 36 9.10 7.18 -1.36
N ASP A 37 8.28 7.96 -0.64
CA ASP A 37 8.43 8.17 0.79
C ASP A 37 8.13 6.87 1.56
N GLU A 38 9.06 6.47 2.43
CA GLU A 38 8.96 5.25 3.24
C GLU A 38 7.72 5.23 4.15
N CYS A 39 7.21 6.41 4.54
CA CYS A 39 6.04 6.55 5.38
C CYS A 39 4.77 6.01 4.68
N ILE A 40 4.73 5.99 3.35
CA ILE A 40 3.53 5.53 2.61
C ILE A 40 3.22 4.07 2.90
N LEU A 41 4.24 3.23 2.98
CA LEU A 41 4.04 1.80 3.28
C LEU A 41 3.61 1.58 4.71
N TYR A 42 4.17 2.36 5.64
CA TYR A 42 3.71 2.36 7.01
C TYR A 42 2.21 2.71 7.07
N LEU A 43 1.81 3.81 6.45
CA LEU A 43 0.40 4.22 6.38
C LEU A 43 -0.49 3.18 5.68
N TYR A 44 0.02 2.54 4.63
CA TYR A 44 -0.67 1.43 3.98
C TYR A 44 -0.96 0.29 4.97
N THR A 45 0.05 -0.11 5.76
CA THR A 45 -0.13 -1.19 6.74
C THR A 45 -1.12 -0.83 7.85
N GLN A 46 -1.20 0.45 8.23
CA GLN A 46 -2.17 0.92 9.21
C GLN A 46 -3.62 0.85 8.68
N GLU A 47 -3.83 1.10 7.38
CA GLU A 47 -5.17 1.13 6.79
C GLU A 47 -5.65 -0.21 6.21
N TYR A 48 -4.76 -0.97 5.57
CA TYR A 48 -5.10 -2.15 4.77
C TYR A 48 -4.46 -3.44 5.26
N GLY A 49 -3.54 -3.36 6.22
CA GLY A 49 -2.76 -4.50 6.71
C GLY A 49 -1.51 -4.79 5.88
N SER A 50 -0.92 -5.96 6.08
CA SER A 50 0.32 -6.35 5.43
C SER A 50 0.17 -6.60 3.93
N LEU A 51 1.25 -6.37 3.18
CA LEU A 51 1.39 -6.80 1.80
C LEU A 51 1.77 -8.29 1.73
N THR A 52 1.46 -8.95 0.62
CA THR A 52 2.08 -10.25 0.31
C THR A 52 3.54 -10.04 -0.10
N ASN A 53 4.39 -11.04 0.16
CA ASN A 53 5.81 -10.98 -0.22
C ASN A 53 5.99 -10.71 -1.72
N GLU A 54 5.17 -11.34 -2.56
CA GLU A 54 5.19 -11.16 -4.03
C GLU A 54 4.98 -9.70 -4.45
N ILE A 55 4.04 -8.99 -3.81
CA ILE A 55 3.78 -7.59 -4.13
C ILE A 55 4.89 -6.70 -3.56
N ALA A 56 5.37 -7.00 -2.35
CA ALA A 56 6.48 -6.26 -1.75
C ALA A 56 7.75 -6.34 -2.63
N ASP A 57 8.06 -7.53 -3.16
CA ASP A 57 9.21 -7.77 -4.04
C ASP A 57 9.12 -6.99 -5.37
N ILE A 58 7.90 -6.70 -5.85
CA ILE A 58 7.69 -5.88 -7.05
C ILE A 58 7.77 -4.38 -6.73
N LEU A 59 7.17 -3.94 -5.63
CA LEU A 59 7.12 -2.52 -5.24
C LEU A 59 8.48 -1.98 -4.81
N TYR A 60 9.29 -2.82 -4.16
CA TYR A 60 10.61 -2.45 -3.65
C TYR A 60 11.54 -1.84 -4.72
N PRO A 61 11.85 -2.53 -5.85
CA PRO A 61 12.70 -1.95 -6.89
C PRO A 61 12.01 -0.83 -7.67
N ARG A 62 10.68 -0.81 -7.72
CA ARG A 62 9.90 0.17 -8.49
C ARG A 62 9.87 1.56 -7.86
N TYR A 63 9.77 1.61 -6.54
CA TYR A 63 9.61 2.86 -5.78
C TYR A 63 10.81 3.17 -4.87
N GLY A 64 11.82 2.30 -4.83
CA GLY A 64 13.06 2.55 -4.09
C GLY A 64 12.88 2.52 -2.58
N PHE A 65 11.81 1.90 -2.08
CA PHE A 65 11.52 1.79 -0.65
C PHE A 65 12.65 1.06 0.07
N LYS A 66 13.48 1.75 0.85
CA LYS A 66 14.59 1.11 1.58
C LYS A 66 14.10 0.46 2.87
N GLY A 67 13.67 -0.79 2.74
CA GLY A 67 13.79 -1.85 3.74
C GLY A 67 13.73 -1.45 5.22
N ILE A 68 12.54 -1.12 5.71
CA ILE A 68 12.15 -1.42 7.09
C ILE A 68 10.70 -1.90 7.08
N TYR A 69 10.48 -3.10 6.55
CA TYR A 69 9.20 -3.77 6.74
C TYR A 69 9.28 -4.60 8.01
N PRO A 70 8.23 -4.64 8.84
CA PRO A 70 8.05 -5.73 9.78
C PRO A 70 7.82 -7.00 8.96
N THR A 71 8.93 -7.61 8.52
CA THR A 71 8.90 -9.01 8.10
C THR A 71 8.51 -9.81 9.33
N PRO A 72 7.48 -10.67 9.26
CA PRO A 72 7.20 -11.58 10.36
C PRO A 72 8.46 -12.42 10.58
N LYS A 73 9.06 -12.34 11.77
CA LYS A 73 10.14 -13.24 12.15
C LYS A 73 9.57 -14.66 12.07
N LEU A 74 10.19 -15.47 11.20
CA LEU A 74 10.02 -16.93 11.14
C LEU A 74 10.08 -17.56 12.54
#